data_AF-A0A843E354-F1
#
_entry.id   AF-A0A843E354-F1
#
_cell.length_a   1.000
_cell.length_b   1.000
_cell.length_c   1.000
_cell.angle_alpha   90.00
_cell.angle_beta   90.00
_cell.angle_gamma   90.00
#
_symmetry.space_group_name_H-M   'P 1'
#
loop_
_entity.id
_entity.type
_entity.pdbx_description
1 polymer ?
#
loop_
_entity_poly.entity_id
_entity_poly.type
_entity_poly.pdbx_seq_one_letter_code
_entity_poly.pdbx_strand_id
1 'polypeptide(L)'
;MFIPTTAAEVSARGWDSLDVILVSGDTYIDSAYNGSAVIGHHLIAEGFRVGIICQPDIDSDRDILRLGTPRLFWSVSSGCVDSMVANYTPTNKFRKDDDFTPGGLNNRRPDRACI
;
A
#
# COMPACT_ATOMS: atom_id res chain seq x y z
N MET A 1 2.29 13.66 -10.12
CA MET A 1 3.27 12.57 -10.36
C MET A 1 2.95 11.49 -9.35
N PHE A 2 2.81 10.23 -9.73
CA PHE A 2 2.49 9.14 -8.78
C PHE A 2 3.59 8.96 -7.72
N ILE A 3 3.28 8.31 -6.60
CA ILE A 3 4.26 7.83 -5.62
C ILE A 3 4.98 6.61 -6.21
N PRO A 4 6.33 6.49 -6.13
CA PRO A 4 7.03 5.31 -6.62
C PRO A 4 6.58 4.04 -5.93
N THR A 5 6.40 2.99 -6.73
CA THR A 5 6.04 1.64 -6.28
C THR A 5 7.16 0.62 -6.53
N THR A 6 8.13 0.98 -7.38
CA THR A 6 9.26 0.13 -7.79
C THR A 6 10.61 0.82 -7.61
N ALA A 7 11.67 0.03 -7.47
CA ALA A 7 13.04 0.53 -7.38
C ALA A 7 13.45 1.36 -8.62
N ALA A 8 12.98 0.99 -9.81
CA ALA A 8 13.25 1.74 -11.03
C ALA A 8 12.65 3.15 -10.99
N GLU A 9 11.44 3.30 -10.47
CA GLU A 9 10.79 4.61 -10.29
C GLU A 9 11.49 5.45 -9.21
N VAL A 10 12.01 4.81 -8.15
CA VAL A 10 12.83 5.50 -7.13
C VAL A 10 14.11 6.04 -7.75
N SER A 11 14.85 5.20 -8.50
CA SER A 11 16.07 5.60 -9.20
C SER A 11 15.82 6.68 -10.25
N ALA A 12 14.69 6.63 -10.96
CA ALA A 12 14.30 7.66 -11.93
C ALA A 12 14.08 9.05 -11.31
N ARG A 13 13.83 9.12 -9.99
CA ARG A 13 13.77 10.38 -9.23
C ARG A 13 15.14 10.83 -8.68
N GLY A 14 16.20 10.06 -8.94
CA GLY A 14 17.54 10.32 -8.39
C GLY A 14 17.66 10.03 -6.90
N TRP A 15 16.75 9.21 -6.35
CA TRP A 15 16.77 8.82 -4.95
C TRP A 15 17.56 7.53 -4.78
N ASP A 16 18.51 7.53 -3.85
CA ASP A 16 19.30 6.36 -3.45
C ASP A 16 18.63 5.54 -2.34
N SER A 17 17.63 6.13 -1.68
CA SER A 17 16.94 5.58 -0.52
C SER A 17 15.60 6.30 -0.30
N LEU A 18 14.68 5.65 0.39
CA LEU A 18 13.40 6.22 0.82
C LEU A 18 13.46 6.58 2.32
N ASP A 19 12.82 7.67 2.69
CA ASP A 19 12.65 8.07 4.08
C ASP A 19 11.48 7.32 4.73
N VAL A 20 10.39 7.18 3.98
CA VAL A 20 9.16 6.53 4.43
C VAL A 20 8.68 5.54 3.37
N ILE A 21 8.31 4.34 3.80
CA ILE A 21 7.58 3.39 2.94
C ILE A 21 6.18 3.20 3.50
N LEU A 22 5.19 3.51 2.69
CA LEU A 22 3.79 3.27 2.98
C LEU A 22 3.42 1.85 2.56
N VAL A 23 2.77 1.10 3.45
CA VAL A 23 2.24 -0.24 3.20
C VAL A 23 0.72 -0.17 3.33
N SER A 24 0.01 -0.64 2.31
CA SER A 24 -1.45 -0.56 2.23
C SER A 24 -2.07 -1.92 1.91
N GLY A 25 -3.13 -2.29 2.63
CA GLY A 25 -3.97 -3.46 2.32
C GLY A 25 -4.89 -3.27 1.10
N ASP A 26 -5.03 -2.04 0.61
CA ASP A 26 -5.65 -1.72 -0.68
C ASP A 26 -4.61 -1.56 -1.78
N THR A 27 -5.05 -1.74 -3.02
CA THR A 27 -4.33 -1.27 -4.21
C THR A 27 -4.06 0.23 -4.17
N TYR A 28 -3.04 0.67 -4.90
CA TYR A 28 -2.72 2.09 -5.00
C TYR A 28 -3.69 2.79 -5.95
N ILE A 29 -4.61 3.57 -5.36
CA ILE A 29 -5.49 4.48 -6.11
C ILE A 29 -5.06 5.90 -5.78
N ASP A 30 -4.45 6.58 -6.76
CA ASP A 30 -3.95 7.94 -6.56
C ASP A 30 -5.09 8.96 -6.62
N SER A 31 -5.81 9.08 -5.50
CA SER A 31 -6.98 9.94 -5.37
C SER A 31 -7.10 10.48 -3.95
N ALA A 32 -7.82 11.60 -3.79
CA ALA A 32 -8.10 12.17 -2.48
C ALA A 32 -8.94 11.26 -1.56
N TYR A 33 -9.57 10.21 -2.11
CA TYR A 33 -10.28 9.19 -1.33
C TYR A 33 -9.33 8.25 -0.58
N ASN A 34 -8.12 8.05 -1.10
CA ASN A 34 -7.15 7.13 -0.52
C ASN A 34 -6.21 7.89 0.44
N GLY A 35 -6.37 7.64 1.75
CA GLY A 35 -5.56 8.29 2.78
C GLY A 35 -4.05 8.08 2.62
N SER A 36 -3.63 6.90 2.15
CA SER A 36 -2.21 6.60 1.87
C SER A 36 -1.67 7.44 0.72
N ALA A 37 -2.48 7.69 -0.32
CA ALA A 37 -2.11 8.59 -1.41
C ALA A 37 -1.98 10.04 -0.93
N VAL A 38 -2.96 10.52 -0.15
CA VAL A 38 -2.96 11.88 0.41
C VAL A 38 -1.75 12.13 1.28
N ILE A 39 -1.48 11.26 2.26
CA ILE A 39 -0.33 11.44 3.17
C ILE A 39 1.00 11.30 2.42
N GLY A 40 1.09 10.38 1.46
CA GLY A 40 2.30 10.20 0.67
C GLY A 40 2.66 11.43 -0.16
N HIS A 41 1.67 12.04 -0.84
CA HIS A 41 1.90 13.29 -1.57
C HIS A 41 2.22 14.45 -0.64
N HIS A 42 1.57 14.54 0.52
CA HIS A 42 1.87 15.58 1.49
C HIS A 42 3.33 15.47 1.97
N LEU A 43 3.78 14.28 2.36
CA LEU A 43 5.17 14.03 2.76
C LEU A 43 6.18 14.34 1.63
N ILE A 44 5.86 13.98 0.39
CA ILE A 44 6.70 14.34 -0.77
C ILE A 44 6.78 15.86 -0.95
N ALA A 45 5.66 16.57 -0.79
CA ALA A 45 5.63 18.03 -0.87
C ALA A 45 6.48 18.70 0.24
N GLU A 46 6.55 18.09 1.42
CA GLU A 46 7.44 18.50 2.52
C GLU A 46 8.90 18.06 2.33
N GLY A 47 9.24 17.44 1.20
CA GLY A 47 10.61 17.10 0.82
C GLY A 47 11.08 15.70 1.22
N PHE A 48 10.21 14.85 1.76
CA PHE A 48 10.54 13.46 2.08
C PHE A 48 10.52 12.57 0.83
N ARG A 49 11.36 11.54 0.82
CA ARG A 49 11.40 10.51 -0.22
C ARG A 49 10.46 9.38 0.16
N VAL A 50 9.30 9.31 -0.47
CA VAL A 50 8.24 8.35 -0.10
C VAL A 50 8.02 7.34 -1.20
N GLY A 51 7.90 6.06 -0.83
CA GLY A 51 7.42 4.99 -1.72
C GLY A 51 6.21 4.28 -1.13
N ILE A 52 5.50 3.52 -1.96
CA ILE A 52 4.31 2.76 -1.55
C ILE A 52 4.33 1.30 -2.03
N ILE A 53 3.96 0.40 -1.11
CA ILE A 53 3.77 -1.03 -1.33
C ILE A 53 2.31 -1.35 -1.01
N CYS A 54 1.57 -1.78 -2.03
CA CYS A 54 0.17 -2.12 -1.92
C CYS A 54 -0.02 -3.62 -2.08
N GLN A 55 -0.82 -4.21 -1.19
CA GLN A 55 -1.17 -5.63 -1.18
C GLN A 55 0.05 -6.53 -1.37
N PRO A 56 1.09 -6.37 -0.51
CA PRO A 56 2.25 -7.22 -0.59
C PRO A 56 1.84 -8.68 -0.43
N ASP A 57 2.52 -9.56 -1.16
CA ASP A 57 2.46 -10.99 -0.88
C ASP A 57 2.82 -11.25 0.60
N ILE A 58 1.98 -12.03 1.28
CA ILE A 58 2.14 -12.39 2.70
C ILE A 58 2.90 -13.71 2.88
N ASP A 59 3.01 -14.50 1.81
CA ASP A 59 3.70 -15.78 1.80
C ASP A 59 5.19 -15.63 1.40
N SER A 60 5.61 -14.41 1.03
CA SER A 60 6.98 -14.10 0.61
C SER A 60 7.45 -12.72 1.07
N ASP A 61 8.74 -12.60 1.36
CA ASP A 61 9.41 -11.34 1.68
C ASP A 61 9.68 -10.47 0.44
N ARG A 62 9.48 -11.00 -0.77
CA ARG A 62 9.84 -10.33 -2.03
C ARG A 62 9.21 -8.95 -2.17
N ASP A 63 7.92 -8.83 -1.89
CA ASP A 63 7.19 -7.58 -2.08
C ASP A 63 7.58 -6.54 -1.03
N ILE A 64 7.70 -6.94 0.24
CA ILE A 64 8.03 -6.00 1.31
C ILE A 64 9.48 -5.49 1.20
N LEU A 65 10.40 -6.31 0.68
CA LEU A 65 11.80 -5.93 0.49
C LEU A 65 12.07 -5.14 -0.80
N ARG A 66 11.11 -5.05 -1.74
CA ARG A 66 11.34 -4.55 -3.10
C ARG A 66 11.81 -3.09 -3.20
N LEU A 67 11.55 -2.29 -2.16
CA LEU A 67 11.94 -0.87 -2.08
C LEU A 67 13.10 -0.61 -1.11
N GLY A 68 13.67 -1.67 -0.53
CA GLY A 68 14.69 -1.56 0.51
C GLY A 68 14.13 -1.15 1.87
N THR A 69 15.01 -0.70 2.76
CA THR A 69 14.65 -0.27 4.13
C THR A 69 14.49 1.25 4.18
N PRO A 70 13.40 1.79 4.77
CA PRO A 70 13.21 3.22 4.90
C PRO A 70 14.16 3.78 5.96
N ARG A 71 14.58 5.03 5.79
CA ARG A 71 15.48 5.72 6.73
C ARG A 71 14.80 6.15 8.02
N LEU A 72 13.49 6.45 7.97
CA LEU A 72 12.74 6.94 9.12
C LEU A 72 11.79 5.87 9.65
N PHE A 73 10.77 5.46 8.89
CA PHE A 73 9.80 4.48 9.35
C PHE A 73 9.00 3.82 8.23
N TRP A 74 8.34 2.72 8.59
CA TRP A 74 7.28 2.08 7.83
C TRP A 74 5.92 2.59 8.32
N SER A 75 5.04 2.97 7.41
CA SER A 75 3.65 3.29 7.73
C SER A 75 2.77 2.14 7.25
N VAL A 76 2.05 1.46 8.13
CA VAL A 76 1.19 0.33 7.76
C VAL A 76 -0.28 0.72 7.92
N SER A 77 -1.09 0.48 6.90
CA SER A 77 -2.53 0.73 6.87
C SER A 77 -3.27 -0.43 6.22
N SER A 78 -4.49 -0.73 6.70
CA SER A 78 -5.35 -1.77 6.15
C SER A 78 -5.98 -1.35 4.83
N GLY A 79 -5.81 -0.07 4.44
CA GLY A 79 -6.46 0.55 3.31
C GLY A 79 -7.54 1.55 3.73
N CYS A 80 -8.38 1.94 2.80
CA CYS A 80 -9.54 2.83 2.98
C CYS A 80 -10.69 2.11 3.70
N VAL A 81 -10.74 0.78 3.62
CA VAL A 81 -11.77 -0.06 4.22
C VAL A 81 -11.12 -1.09 5.14
N ASP A 82 -11.77 -1.38 6.26
CA ASP A 82 -11.36 -2.47 7.14
C ASP A 82 -11.35 -3.80 6.39
N SER A 83 -10.27 -4.57 6.56
CA SER A 83 -10.06 -5.83 5.85
C SER A 83 -11.14 -6.89 6.11
N MET A 84 -11.69 -6.97 7.32
CA MET A 84 -12.78 -7.91 7.60
C MET A 84 -14.06 -7.45 6.89
N VAL A 85 -14.31 -6.14 6.88
CA VAL A 85 -15.45 -5.54 6.15
C VAL A 85 -15.32 -5.71 4.64
N ALA A 86 -14.11 -5.73 4.08
CA ALA A 86 -13.87 -6.03 2.66
C ALA A 86 -14.03 -7.53 2.38
N ASN A 87 -13.48 -8.38 3.24
CA ASN A 87 -13.45 -9.83 3.03
C ASN A 87 -14.77 -10.54 3.32
N TYR A 88 -15.58 -10.05 4.26
CA TYR A 88 -16.79 -10.75 4.71
C TYR A 88 -18.05 -9.91 4.74
N THR A 89 -19.17 -10.54 4.38
CA THR A 89 -20.50 -10.00 4.62
C THR A 89 -20.80 -9.90 6.13
N PRO A 90 -21.84 -9.15 6.55
CA PRO A 90 -22.28 -9.12 7.95
C PRO A 90 -22.68 -10.49 8.52
N THR A 91 -22.91 -11.48 7.65
CA THR A 91 -23.22 -12.87 8.00
C THR A 91 -21.99 -13.80 7.94
N ASN A 92 -20.78 -13.23 7.90
CA ASN A 92 -19.49 -13.94 7.83
C ASN A 92 -19.30 -14.82 6.58
N LYS A 93 -19.94 -14.48 5.45
CA LYS A 93 -19.64 -15.13 4.17
C LYS A 93 -18.50 -14.41 3.48
N PHE A 94 -17.52 -15.16 2.99
CA PHE A 94 -16.40 -14.61 2.21
C PHE A 94 -16.93 -14.01 0.89
N ARG A 95 -16.53 -12.77 0.58
CA ARG A 95 -16.83 -12.10 -0.69
C ARG A 95 -15.86 -12.59 -1.76
N LYS A 96 -16.39 -12.80 -2.97
CA LYS A 96 -15.55 -13.15 -4.14
C LYS A 96 -14.88 -11.93 -4.76
N ASP A 97 -15.50 -10.77 -4.59
CA ASP A 97 -15.08 -9.52 -5.22
C ASP A 97 -14.57 -8.53 -4.16
N ASP A 98 -13.56 -7.75 -4.52
CA ASP A 98 -12.98 -6.65 -3.72
C ASP A 98 -12.65 -5.45 -4.61
N ASP A 99 -13.36 -4.33 -4.38
CA ASP A 99 -13.24 -3.08 -5.14
C ASP A 99 -11.83 -2.46 -5.10
N PHE A 100 -11.04 -2.76 -4.07
CA PHE A 100 -9.68 -2.22 -3.92
C PHE A 100 -8.59 -3.26 -4.16
N THR A 101 -8.91 -4.39 -4.80
CA THR A 101 -7.90 -5.33 -5.31
C THR A 101 -7.84 -5.26 -6.84
N PRO A 102 -6.65 -5.27 -7.48
CA PRO A 102 -6.55 -5.25 -8.94
C PRO A 102 -7.35 -6.39 -9.59
N GLY A 103 -8.17 -6.05 -10.57
CA GLY A 103 -9.05 -7.00 -11.24
C GLY A 103 -10.32 -7.34 -10.46
N GLY A 104 -10.56 -6.70 -9.30
CA GLY A 104 -11.75 -6.91 -8.48
C GLY A 104 -11.77 -8.24 -7.74
N LEU A 105 -10.67 -9.01 -7.74
CA LEU A 105 -10.62 -10.36 -7.18
C LEU A 105 -10.24 -10.30 -5.70
N ASN A 106 -11.06 -10.89 -4.82
CA ASN A 106 -10.70 -10.95 -3.41
C ASN A 106 -9.73 -12.10 -3.11
N ASN A 107 -8.44 -11.89 -3.41
CA ASN A 107 -7.39 -12.89 -3.22
C ASN A 107 -6.06 -12.35 -2.67
N ARG A 108 -5.94 -11.04 -2.39
CA ARG A 108 -4.69 -10.42 -1.94
C ARG A 108 -4.76 -9.75 -0.58
N ARG A 109 -5.96 -9.39 -0.10
CA ARG A 109 -6.12 -8.69 1.17
C ARG A 109 -6.22 -9.70 2.32
N PRO A 110 -5.25 -9.77 3.24
CA PRO A 110 -5.36 -10.63 4.41
C PRO A 110 -6.43 -10.11 5.38
N ASP A 111 -7.00 -11.03 6.15
CA ASP A 111 -7.84 -10.68 7.29
C ASP A 111 -7.00 -9.94 8.33
N ARG A 112 -7.56 -8.87 8.90
CA ARG A 112 -6.88 -8.00 9.88
C ARG A 112 -5.52 -7.49 9.37
N ALA A 113 -5.48 -6.95 8.16
CA ALA A 113 -4.27 -6.54 7.45
C ALA A 113 -3.27 -5.61 8.19
N CYS A 114 -3.63 -5.09 9.37
CA CYS A 114 -2.78 -4.26 10.22
C CYS A 114 -2.26 -4.93 11.49
N ILE A 115 -2.64 -6.19 11.79
CA ILE A 115 -2.42 -6.85 13.09
C ILE A 115 -1.76 -8.22 12.90
#